data_AF-A0A8S2TET0-F1
#
_entry.id   AF-A0A8S2TET0-F1
#
_cell.length_a   1.000
_cell.length_b   1.000
_cell.length_c   1.000
_cell.angle_alpha   90.00
_cell.angle_beta   90.00
_cell.angle_gamma   90.00
#
_symmetry.space_group_name_H-M   'P 1'
#
loop_
_entity.id
_entity.type
_entity.pdbx_description
1 polymer ?
#
loop_
_entity_poly.entity_id
_entity_poly.type
_entity_poly.pdbx_seq_one_letter_code
_entity_poly.pdbx_strand_id
1 'polypeptide(L)'
;TTSEYIAEQRAKTRDIVLGLQNKNIKLIAIDFDNTFLSTHTHGYYKGTADSLLPYIRPVFQYFIQELLASSAFSRTLHVCFVSFSPQEKLIKKLLRLAFTTS
;
A
#
# COMPACT_ATOMS: atom_id res chain seq x y z
N THR A 1 -14.83 7.00 18.44
CA THR A 1 -13.75 6.09 18.91
C THR A 1 -13.13 5.17 17.85
N THR A 2 -13.83 4.45 16.96
CA THR A 2 -13.17 3.78 15.78
C THR A 2 -13.24 4.64 14.51
N SER A 3 -14.38 5.29 14.28
CA SER A 3 -14.59 6.17 13.11
C SER A 3 -13.67 7.38 13.11
N GLU A 4 -13.53 8.05 14.26
CA GLU A 4 -12.63 9.21 14.43
C GLU A 4 -11.17 8.85 14.19
N TYR A 5 -10.71 7.71 14.72
CA TYR A 5 -9.35 7.23 14.49
C TYR A 5 -9.08 7.00 13.00
N ILE A 6 -10.00 6.32 12.30
CA ILE A 6 -9.89 6.10 10.86
C ILE A 6 -9.85 7.43 10.10
N ALA A 7 -10.74 8.36 10.44
CA ALA A 7 -10.79 9.69 9.81
C ALA A 7 -9.47 10.46 10.01
N GLU A 8 -8.90 10.40 11.22
CA GLU A 8 -7.61 11.01 11.54
C GLU A 8 -6.47 10.39 10.75
N GLN A 9 -6.40 9.05 10.65
CA GLN A 9 -5.37 8.38 9.85
C GLN A 9 -5.47 8.76 8.38
N ARG A 10 -6.70 8.79 7.82
CA ARG A 10 -6.93 9.21 6.44
C ARG A 10 -6.53 10.66 6.19
N ALA A 11 -6.83 11.57 7.12
CA ALA A 11 -6.42 12.97 7.03
C ALA A 11 -4.89 13.09 6.99
N LYS A 12 -4.19 12.44 7.93
CA LYS A 12 -2.72 12.42 7.98
C LYS A 12 -2.10 11.87 6.69
N THR A 13 -2.64 10.77 6.15
CA THR A 13 -2.12 10.20 4.90
C THR A 13 -2.44 11.06 3.68
N ARG A 14 -3.56 11.77 3.67
CA ARG A 14 -3.88 12.74 2.62
C ARG A 14 -2.88 13.89 2.58
N ASP A 15 -2.52 14.43 3.74
CA ASP A 15 -1.51 15.49 3.84
C ASP A 15 -0.14 15.02 3.31
N ILE A 16 0.21 13.75 3.57
CA ILE A 16 1.41 13.13 2.99
C ILE A 16 1.31 13.08 1.46
N VAL A 17 0.19 12.60 0.90
CA VAL A 17 -0.01 12.53 -0.57
C VAL A 17 0.08 13.91 -1.21
N LEU A 18 -0.55 14.93 -0.61
CA LEU A 18 -0.45 16.32 -1.07
C LEU A 18 1.00 16.83 -1.00
N GLY A 19 1.72 16.53 0.08
CA GLY A 19 3.13 16.88 0.23
C GLY A 19 4.02 16.26 -0.85
N LEU A 20 3.76 15.00 -1.23
CA LEU A 20 4.47 14.32 -2.32
C LEU A 20 4.21 14.98 -3.67
N GLN A 21 2.96 15.38 -3.93
CA GLN A 21 2.57 16.09 -5.15
C GLN A 21 3.23 17.47 -5.24
N ASN A 22 3.21 18.23 -4.15
CA ASN A 22 3.83 19.56 -4.07
C ASN A 22 5.35 19.49 -4.28
N LYS A 23 5.98 18.39 -3.85
CA LYS A 23 7.40 18.10 -4.12
C LYS A 23 7.67 17.52 -5.51
N ASN A 24 6.65 17.43 -6.36
CA ASN A 24 6.71 16.87 -7.70
C ASN A 24 7.28 15.43 -7.75
N ILE A 25 7.05 14.66 -6.69
CA ILE A 25 7.42 13.23 -6.66
C ILE A 25 6.57 12.49 -7.71
N LYS A 26 7.22 11.63 -8.50
CA LYS A 26 6.59 10.92 -9.62
C LYS A 26 6.34 9.44 -9.34
N LEU A 27 7.15 8.84 -8.47
CA LEU A 27 7.10 7.41 -8.18
C LEU A 27 7.29 7.16 -6.70
N ILE A 28 6.48 6.25 -6.17
CA ILE A 28 6.62 5.68 -4.84
C ILE A 28 6.88 4.19 -5.01
N ALA A 29 8.07 3.75 -4.63
CA ALA A 29 8.43 2.34 -4.59
C ALA A 29 8.28 1.84 -3.15
N ILE A 30 7.41 0.86 -2.94
CA ILE A 30 7.14 0.29 -1.63
C ILE A 30 7.81 -1.08 -1.56
N ASP A 31 8.77 -1.23 -0.67
CA ASP A 31 9.35 -2.54 -0.33
C ASP A 31 8.30 -3.45 0.33
N PHE A 32 8.38 -4.76 0.09
CA PHE A 32 7.32 -5.70 0.44
C PHE A 32 7.51 -6.33 1.83
N ASP A 33 8.55 -7.15 1.99
CA ASP A 33 8.81 -7.91 3.21
C ASP A 33 9.31 -7.01 4.34
N ASN A 34 8.78 -7.18 5.55
CA ASN A 34 9.09 -6.33 6.71
C ASN A 34 8.87 -4.82 6.53
N THR A 35 8.47 -4.34 5.35
CA THR A 35 8.07 -2.96 5.07
C THR A 35 6.56 -2.89 4.90
N PHE A 36 6.00 -3.27 3.75
CA PHE A 36 4.54 -3.32 3.56
C PHE A 36 3.89 -4.35 4.47
N LEU A 37 4.50 -5.53 4.55
CA LEU A 37 4.12 -6.57 5.50
C LEU A 37 4.86 -6.36 6.83
N SER A 38 4.20 -6.74 7.93
CA SER A 38 4.82 -6.87 9.25
C SER A 38 5.55 -8.20 9.43
N THR A 39 5.69 -8.98 8.37
CA THR A 39 6.30 -10.31 8.37
C THR A 39 7.20 -10.49 7.14
N HIS A 40 8.07 -11.48 7.22
CA HIS A 40 8.99 -11.87 6.16
C HIS A 40 8.49 -13.15 5.46
N THR A 41 8.38 -13.11 4.14
CA THR A 41 7.95 -14.23 3.29
C THR A 41 9.07 -15.22 2.98
N HIS A 42 10.31 -14.93 3.41
CA HIS A 42 11.50 -15.77 3.20
C HIS A 42 11.81 -15.99 1.72
N GLY A 43 11.50 -15.00 0.87
CA GLY A 43 11.69 -15.05 -0.57
C GLY A 43 10.68 -15.95 -1.30
N TYR A 44 10.09 -16.94 -0.61
CA TYR A 44 9.05 -17.79 -1.17
C TYR A 44 8.00 -18.18 -0.11
N TYR A 45 6.90 -17.42 -0.07
CA TYR A 45 5.76 -17.71 0.80
C TYR A 45 5.01 -18.97 0.34
N LYS A 46 4.77 -19.88 1.29
CA LYS A 46 4.07 -21.16 1.05
C LYS A 46 2.57 -21.10 1.29
N GLY A 47 2.07 -20.04 1.94
CA GLY A 47 0.65 -19.83 2.20
C GLY A 47 -0.08 -19.18 1.03
N THR A 48 -1.30 -18.69 1.30
CA THR A 48 -2.14 -18.01 0.30
C THR A 48 -2.00 -16.50 0.40
N ALA A 49 -2.41 -15.77 -0.65
CA ALA A 49 -2.46 -14.31 -0.56
C ALA A 49 -3.39 -13.84 0.57
N ASP A 50 -4.53 -14.50 0.75
CA ASP A 50 -5.52 -14.17 1.78
C ASP A 50 -4.94 -14.29 3.20
N SER A 51 -4.06 -15.26 3.45
CA SER A 51 -3.39 -15.41 4.75
C SER A 51 -2.36 -14.32 5.05
N LEU A 52 -1.99 -13.48 4.07
CA LEU A 52 -1.11 -12.33 4.26
C LEU A 52 -1.85 -11.03 4.61
N LEU A 53 -3.18 -10.96 4.43
CA LEU A 53 -3.96 -9.74 4.71
C LEU A 53 -3.77 -9.19 6.13
N PRO A 54 -3.79 -10.02 7.20
CA PRO A 54 -3.59 -9.52 8.56
C PRO A 54 -2.20 -8.95 8.82
N TYR A 55 -1.23 -9.25 7.96
CA TYR A 55 0.15 -8.79 8.09
C TYR A 55 0.41 -7.49 7.31
N ILE A 56 -0.55 -6.96 6.55
CA ILE A 56 -0.40 -5.64 5.94
C ILE A 56 -0.34 -4.61 7.06
N ARG A 57 0.72 -3.80 7.10
CA ARG A 57 0.81 -2.75 8.14
C ARG A 57 -0.30 -1.71 7.90
N PRO A 58 -1.09 -1.34 8.93
CA PRO A 58 -2.24 -0.44 8.77
C PRO A 58 -1.94 0.90 8.10
N VAL A 59 -0.75 1.47 8.33
CA VAL A 59 -0.35 2.74 7.69
C VAL A 59 -0.43 2.70 6.17
N PHE A 60 -0.08 1.57 5.55
CA PHE A 60 -0.15 1.42 4.09
C PHE A 60 -1.59 1.26 3.60
N GLN A 61 -2.51 0.77 4.44
CA GLN A 61 -3.92 0.68 4.06
C GLN A 61 -4.49 2.08 3.81
N TYR A 62 -4.32 2.99 4.77
CA TYR A 62 -4.79 4.38 4.64
C TYR A 62 -4.00 5.14 3.57
N PHE A 63 -2.68 4.99 3.53
CA PHE A 63 -1.84 5.70 2.58
C PHE A 63 -2.13 5.33 1.13
N ILE A 64 -2.23 4.04 0.83
CA ILE A 64 -2.52 3.57 -0.53
C ILE A 64 -3.94 3.97 -0.92
N GLN A 65 -4.92 3.89 -0.02
CA GLN A 65 -6.28 4.34 -0.32
C GLN A 65 -6.35 5.83 -0.68
N GLU A 66 -5.71 6.71 0.09
CA GLU A 66 -5.67 8.15 -0.24
C GLU A 66 -4.87 8.43 -1.52
N LEU A 67 -3.80 7.66 -1.77
CA LEU A 67 -3.04 7.75 -3.02
C LEU A 67 -3.90 7.37 -4.22
N LEU A 68 -4.58 6.22 -4.17
CA LEU A 68 -5.45 5.73 -5.25
C LEU A 68 -6.65 6.66 -5.49
N ALA A 69 -7.18 7.28 -4.43
CA ALA A 69 -8.28 8.24 -4.52
C ALA A 69 -7.82 9.62 -5.08
N SER A 70 -6.52 9.86 -5.17
CA SER A 70 -5.99 11.14 -5.64
C SER A 70 -6.07 11.28 -7.15
N SER A 71 -6.47 12.46 -7.63
CA SER A 71 -6.53 12.79 -9.07
C SER A 71 -5.17 12.76 -9.78
N ALA A 72 -4.06 12.82 -9.03
CA ALA A 72 -2.71 12.70 -9.57
C ALA A 72 -2.33 11.24 -9.87
N PHE A 73 -3.00 10.28 -9.25
CA PHE A 73 -2.67 8.87 -9.41
C PHE A 73 -2.81 8.43 -10.87
N SER A 74 -1.83 7.65 -11.35
CA SER A 74 -1.72 7.17 -12.73
C SER A 74 -1.58 8.27 -13.80
N ARG A 75 -1.54 9.55 -13.41
CA ARG A 75 -1.27 10.69 -14.32
C ARG A 75 0.12 11.26 -14.10
N THR A 76 0.39 11.66 -12.87
CA THR A 76 1.65 12.33 -12.49
C THR A 76 2.33 11.67 -11.29
N LEU A 77 1.61 10.85 -10.53
CA LEU A 77 2.12 10.08 -9.40
C LEU A 77 1.79 8.59 -9.60
N HIS A 78 2.82 7.75 -9.52
CA HIS A 78 2.72 6.30 -9.66
C HIS A 78 3.15 5.61 -8.35
N VAL A 79 2.61 4.42 -8.10
CA VAL A 79 3.03 3.54 -7.01
C VAL A 79 3.40 2.18 -7.58
N CYS A 80 4.49 1.60 -7.08
CA CYS A 80 4.88 0.23 -7.37
C CYS A 80 5.32 -0.50 -6.10
N PHE A 81 5.25 -1.82 -6.16
CA PHE A 81 5.81 -2.69 -5.13
C PHE A 81 7.12 -3.28 -5.64
N VAL A 82 8.13 -3.26 -4.78
CA VAL A 82 9.45 -3.83 -5.02
C VAL A 82 9.64 -4.96 -4.02
N SER A 83 10.12 -6.10 -4.49
CA SER A 83 10.33 -7.28 -3.64
C SER A 83 11.41 -8.17 -4.25
N PHE A 84 12.15 -8.87 -3.40
CA PHE A 84 13.02 -9.97 -3.80
C PHE A 84 12.25 -11.28 -4.07
N SER A 85 10.97 -11.37 -3.68
CA SER A 85 10.16 -12.54 -3.97
C SER A 85 9.84 -12.63 -5.47
N PRO A 86 10.07 -13.79 -6.12
CA PRO A 86 9.69 -13.99 -7.51
C PRO A 86 8.18 -14.27 -7.67
N GLN A 87 7.40 -14.29 -6.58
CA GLN A 87 5.98 -14.67 -6.60
C GLN A 87 5.06 -13.50 -6.96
N GLU A 88 5.27 -12.90 -8.14
CA GLU A 88 4.49 -11.76 -8.64
C GLU A 88 2.96 -12.00 -8.59
N LYS A 89 2.51 -13.21 -8.94
CA LYS A 89 1.07 -13.58 -8.90
C LYS A 89 0.49 -13.52 -7.49
N LEU A 90 1.26 -13.94 -6.48
CA LEU A 90 0.86 -13.89 -5.07
C LEU A 90 0.75 -12.43 -4.61
N ILE A 91 1.76 -11.61 -4.90
CA ILE A 91 1.79 -10.19 -4.54
C ILE A 91 0.62 -9.45 -5.20
N LYS A 92 0.41 -9.61 -6.52
CA LYS A 92 -0.72 -9.01 -7.24
C LYS A 92 -2.07 -9.46 -6.68
N LYS A 93 -2.23 -10.73 -6.29
CA LYS A 93 -3.46 -11.22 -5.68
C LYS A 93 -3.69 -10.54 -4.32
N LEU A 94 -2.67 -10.46 -3.47
CA LEU A 94 -2.75 -9.78 -2.17
C LEU A 94 -3.17 -8.31 -2.33
N LEU A 95 -2.55 -7.57 -3.26
CA LEU A 95 -2.88 -6.17 -3.50
C LEU A 95 -4.33 -5.97 -3.96
N ARG A 96 -4.86 -6.86 -4.81
CA ARG A 96 -6.28 -6.81 -5.23
C ARG A 96 -7.24 -7.12 -4.08
N LEU A 97 -6.87 -8.02 -3.18
CA LEU A 97 -7.67 -8.33 -1.99
C LEU A 97 -7.66 -7.16 -0.99
N ALA A 98 -6.52 -6.50 -0.83
CA ALA A 98 -6.34 -5.39 0.10
C ALA A 98 -6.94 -4.07 -0.40
N PHE A 99 -6.91 -3.86 -1.72
CA PHE A 99 -7.30 -2.60 -2.37
C PHE A 99 -8.20 -2.92 -3.56
N THR A 100 -9.50 -3.04 -3.30
CA THR A 100 -10.52 -3.03 -4.35
C THR A 100 -10.75 -1.58 -4.79
N THR A 101 -10.54 -1.30 -6.07
CA THR A 101 -11.10 -0.09 -6.71
C THR A 101 -12.61 -0.21 -6.73
N SER A 102 -13.30 0.73 -6.07
CA SER A 102 -14.74 0.97 -6.29
C SER A 102 -14.97 1.58 -7.67
#